data_AF-A0AAN6FFZ3-F1
#
_entry.id   AF-A0AAN6FFZ3-F1
#
_cell.length_a   1.000
_cell.length_b   1.000
_cell.length_c   1.000
_cell.angle_alpha   90.00
_cell.angle_beta   90.00
_cell.angle_gamma   90.00
#
_symmetry.space_group_name_H-M   'P 1'
#
loop_
_entity.id
_entity.type
_entity.pdbx_description
1 polymer ?
#
loop_
_entity_poly.entity_id
_entity_poly.type
_entity_poly.pdbx_seq_one_letter_code
_entity_poly.pdbx_strand_id
1 'polypeptide(L)'
;MSRRAVTLPLRLASAQKQQPQPWTCRRCLATQATSTTSTPSDSTSPPPPGYGDPRLPASERIDPATGRPTPLSEVDRLLKKPLRQLIPPQYLEHSTVEWLHENERTQRERTRVHRKIVGVVVSTGKMAKTVKVRVPGQRWEAKIGKYFADHTNHLVHDPNDSLVLGDVIELHRLRVSKAVHHVVGELITPFGVPLSERPAIPTADDRLAAYKKKRFAKLGRRELRREAAKGDVEALAKLKAMGLVETGTGKKGGGKGAALGQKGQKAGKGVLAGGKKSDVPAPGSKEKAHRMAEKAEANALEAEKLEKADLTADSLSSTTTERGREG
;
A
#
# COMPACT_ATOMS: atom_id res chain seq x y z
N MET A 1 -20.01 -11.95 68.15
CA MET A 1 -18.63 -12.43 68.33
C MET A 1 -17.96 -12.62 66.97
N SER A 2 -16.79 -12.00 66.79
CA SER A 2 -15.75 -12.26 65.78
C SER A 2 -16.09 -12.11 64.29
N ARG A 3 -15.88 -10.88 63.75
CA ARG A 3 -15.56 -10.68 62.33
C ARG A 3 -14.04 -10.74 62.17
N ARG A 4 -13.51 -11.78 61.52
CA ARG A 4 -12.08 -11.88 61.18
C ARG A 4 -11.80 -11.03 59.94
N ALA A 5 -11.04 -9.95 60.11
CA ALA A 5 -10.46 -9.18 59.02
C ALA A 5 -9.25 -9.94 58.47
N VAL A 6 -9.28 -10.25 57.17
CA VAL A 6 -8.12 -10.81 56.45
C VAL A 6 -7.40 -9.66 55.78
N THR A 7 -6.28 -9.25 56.36
CA THR A 7 -5.34 -8.28 55.77
C THR A 7 -4.33 -9.03 54.90
N LEU A 8 -4.39 -8.82 53.59
CA LEU A 8 -3.36 -9.31 52.65
C LEU A 8 -2.23 -8.26 52.54
N PRO A 9 -0.95 -8.65 52.71
CA PRO A 9 0.16 -7.73 52.52
C PRO A 9 0.42 -7.49 51.03
N LEU A 10 0.34 -6.22 50.62
CA LEU A 10 0.80 -5.74 49.32
C LEU A 10 2.34 -5.84 49.26
N ARG A 11 2.86 -6.84 48.56
CA ARG A 11 4.28 -6.90 48.15
C ARG A 11 4.52 -5.98 46.95
N LEU A 12 5.04 -4.78 47.21
CA LEU A 12 5.71 -3.95 46.21
C LEU A 12 7.08 -4.56 45.90
N ALA A 13 7.17 -5.37 44.84
CA ALA A 13 8.45 -5.82 44.30
C ALA A 13 8.89 -4.84 43.19
N SER A 14 9.73 -3.87 43.53
CA SER A 14 10.46 -3.09 42.52
C SER A 14 11.59 -3.95 41.96
N ALA A 15 11.39 -4.52 40.77
CA ALA A 15 12.45 -5.20 40.05
C ALA A 15 13.42 -4.14 39.49
N GLN A 16 14.49 -3.84 40.23
CA GLN A 16 15.65 -3.17 39.65
C GLN A 16 16.23 -4.09 38.58
N LYS A 17 16.18 -3.66 37.32
CA LYS A 17 16.90 -4.27 36.20
C LYS A 17 18.39 -4.23 36.53
N GLN A 18 18.92 -5.34 37.06
CA GLN A 18 20.36 -5.52 37.16
C GLN A 18 20.92 -5.58 35.74
N GLN A 19 21.82 -4.64 35.42
CA GLN A 19 22.61 -4.67 34.19
C GLN A 19 23.39 -5.99 34.13
N PRO A 20 23.51 -6.64 32.96
CA PRO A 20 24.27 -7.87 32.83
C PRO A 20 25.74 -7.60 33.19
N GLN A 21 26.20 -8.18 34.28
CA GLN A 21 27.61 -8.15 34.67
C GLN A 21 28.42 -8.94 33.62
N PRO A 22 29.57 -8.42 33.15
CA PRO A 22 30.41 -9.14 32.20
C PRO A 22 30.92 -10.44 32.83
N TRP A 23 30.67 -11.56 32.16
CA TRP A 23 31.15 -12.87 32.59
C TRP A 23 32.66 -12.97 32.40
N THR A 24 33.41 -13.09 33.49
CA THR A 24 34.86 -13.27 33.49
C THR A 24 35.22 -14.75 33.49
N CYS A 25 35.93 -15.19 32.44
CA CYS A 25 36.43 -16.56 32.35
C CYS A 25 37.53 -16.79 33.39
N ARG A 26 37.25 -17.59 34.43
CA ARG A 26 38.16 -17.88 35.54
C ARG A 26 39.46 -18.60 35.16
N ARG A 27 39.56 -19.15 33.95
CA ARG A 27 40.71 -19.97 33.52
C ARG A 27 41.76 -19.19 32.73
N CYS A 28 41.42 -17.99 32.24
CA CYS A 28 42.30 -17.24 31.35
C CYS A 28 42.70 -15.87 31.89
N LEU A 29 42.03 -15.33 32.93
CA LEU A 29 42.16 -13.93 33.42
C LEU A 29 42.14 -12.84 32.34
N ALA A 30 41.86 -13.19 31.08
CA ALA A 30 41.72 -12.26 29.98
C ALA A 30 40.30 -11.69 30.02
N THR A 31 40.18 -10.44 30.45
CA THR A 31 39.05 -9.60 30.06
C THR A 31 39.07 -9.51 28.54
N GLN A 32 38.08 -10.10 27.86
CA GLN A 32 37.87 -9.82 26.44
C GLN A 32 37.34 -8.39 26.32
N ALA A 33 38.25 -7.42 26.37
CA ALA A 33 38.05 -6.11 25.80
C ALA A 33 38.17 -6.28 24.28
N THR A 34 37.10 -6.73 23.63
CA THR A 34 36.93 -6.52 22.19
C THR A 34 36.40 -5.10 21.98
N SER A 35 37.22 -4.12 22.35
CA SER A 35 37.18 -2.81 21.71
C SER A 35 37.71 -3.00 20.29
N THR A 36 36.84 -3.43 19.38
CA THR A 36 37.02 -3.09 17.98
C THR A 36 36.98 -1.57 17.92
N THR A 37 38.15 -0.98 17.81
CA THR A 37 38.37 0.38 17.35
C THR A 37 37.64 0.53 16.03
N SER A 38 36.36 0.93 16.09
CA SER A 38 35.76 1.70 15.02
C SER A 38 36.60 2.96 14.96
N THR A 39 37.41 3.07 13.91
CA THR A 39 37.89 4.36 13.43
C THR A 39 36.74 5.36 13.55
N PRO A 40 36.91 6.50 14.22
CA PRO A 40 35.95 7.58 14.10
C PRO A 40 36.00 7.99 12.64
N SER A 41 35.01 7.54 11.86
CA SER A 41 34.77 8.09 10.54
C SER A 41 34.58 9.57 10.75
N ASP A 42 35.54 10.34 10.24
CA ASP A 42 35.54 11.78 10.13
C ASP A 42 34.12 12.25 9.77
N SER A 43 33.40 12.79 10.75
CA SER A 43 32.03 13.29 10.60
C SER A 43 31.98 14.63 9.86
N THR A 44 33.00 14.91 9.05
CA THR A 44 33.17 16.12 8.24
C THR A 44 32.90 15.86 6.76
N SER A 45 32.42 14.67 6.41
CA SER A 45 31.72 14.50 5.13
C SER A 45 30.28 14.99 5.34
N PRO A 46 29.80 16.03 4.62
CA PRO A 46 28.37 16.36 4.66
C PRO A 46 27.59 15.09 4.35
N PRO A 47 26.48 14.80 5.07
CA PRO A 47 25.65 13.65 4.73
C PRO A 47 25.36 13.71 3.24
N PRO A 48 25.47 12.57 2.50
CA PRO A 48 25.22 12.57 1.06
C PRO A 48 23.90 13.29 0.85
N PRO A 49 23.82 14.30 -0.05
CA PRO A 49 22.75 15.29 -0.09
C PRO A 49 21.45 14.55 0.09
N GLY A 50 20.92 14.70 1.30
CA GLY A 50 19.75 13.97 1.70
C GLY A 50 18.67 14.33 0.70
N TYR A 51 17.84 13.35 0.42
CA TYR A 51 16.61 13.46 -0.35
C TYR A 51 15.73 14.71 -0.05
N GLY A 52 15.99 15.41 1.06
CA GLY A 52 15.44 16.71 1.41
C GLY A 52 16.23 17.93 0.91
N ASP A 53 17.06 17.85 -0.14
CA ASP A 53 17.59 19.06 -0.78
C ASP A 53 16.43 19.80 -1.48
N PRO A 54 15.93 20.92 -0.91
CA PRO A 54 14.75 21.61 -1.44
C PRO A 54 15.03 22.26 -2.81
N ARG A 55 16.30 22.28 -3.25
CA ARG A 55 16.72 22.88 -4.51
C ARG A 55 16.43 21.99 -5.72
N LEU A 56 16.26 20.68 -5.53
CA LEU A 56 16.04 19.75 -6.62
C LEU A 56 14.56 19.44 -6.82
N PRO A 57 14.09 19.32 -8.08
CA PRO A 57 12.72 18.92 -8.34
C PRO A 57 12.47 17.48 -7.86
N ALA A 58 11.20 17.17 -7.57
CA ALA A 58 10.79 15.84 -7.12
C ALA A 58 11.08 14.72 -8.15
N SER A 59 11.35 15.07 -9.40
CA SER A 59 11.70 14.16 -10.49
C SER A 59 13.18 13.79 -10.57
N GLU A 60 14.05 14.44 -9.80
CA GLU A 60 15.51 14.30 -9.92
C GLU A 60 16.15 13.84 -8.60
N ARG A 61 17.34 13.25 -8.73
CA ARG A 61 18.27 12.95 -7.63
C ARG A 61 19.69 13.34 -8.01
N ILE A 62 20.55 13.56 -7.04
CA ILE A 62 22.00 13.64 -7.28
C ILE A 62 22.54 12.22 -7.32
N ASP A 63 23.22 11.86 -8.41
CA ASP A 63 23.92 10.58 -8.46
C ASP A 63 25.19 10.64 -7.60
N PRO A 64 25.41 9.66 -6.71
CA PRO A 64 26.54 9.69 -5.79
C PRO A 64 27.90 9.60 -6.51
N ALA A 65 27.93 8.99 -7.70
CA ALA A 65 29.15 8.83 -8.48
C ALA A 65 29.54 10.10 -9.27
N THR A 66 28.56 10.85 -9.79
CA THR A 66 28.82 11.97 -10.71
C THR A 66 28.56 13.34 -10.09
N GLY A 67 27.82 13.40 -8.97
CA GLY A 67 27.41 14.65 -8.33
C GLY A 67 26.42 15.47 -9.16
N ARG A 68 25.96 14.95 -10.31
CA ARG A 68 25.04 15.64 -11.22
C ARG A 68 23.60 15.22 -10.95
N PRO A 69 22.61 16.10 -11.19
CA PRO A 69 21.22 15.73 -11.14
C PRO A 69 20.89 14.76 -12.28
N THR A 70 20.26 13.64 -11.95
CA THR A 70 19.75 12.65 -12.91
C THR A 70 18.27 12.37 -12.70
N PRO A 71 17.54 12.09 -13.80
CA PRO A 71 16.12 11.84 -13.74
C PRO A 71 15.83 10.51 -13.02
N LEU A 72 14.91 10.54 -12.07
CA LEU A 72 14.45 9.36 -11.36
C LEU A 72 13.58 8.46 -12.25
N SER A 73 13.65 7.15 -12.00
CA SER A 73 12.73 6.18 -12.58
C SER A 73 11.28 6.43 -12.13
N GLU A 74 10.28 5.91 -12.85
CA GLU A 74 8.87 6.09 -12.46
C GLU A 74 8.61 5.52 -11.04
N VAL A 75 9.19 4.35 -10.74
CA VAL A 75 9.11 3.69 -9.43
C VAL A 75 9.68 4.62 -8.36
N ASP A 76 10.86 5.19 -8.59
CA ASP A 76 11.52 6.05 -7.62
C ASP A 76 10.78 7.38 -7.41
N ARG A 77 10.22 7.96 -8.48
CA ARG A 77 9.34 9.14 -8.37
C ARG A 77 8.13 8.87 -7.49
N LEU A 78 7.54 7.67 -7.61
CA LEU A 78 6.40 7.27 -6.79
C LEU A 78 6.80 7.05 -5.33
N LEU A 79 7.94 6.39 -5.09
CA LEU A 79 8.48 6.21 -3.74
C LEU A 79 8.85 7.55 -3.10
N LYS A 80 9.33 8.51 -3.90
CA LYS A 80 9.63 9.88 -3.49
C LYS A 80 8.36 10.70 -3.14
N LYS A 81 7.26 10.48 -3.85
CA LYS A 81 6.04 11.24 -3.56
C LYS A 81 5.43 10.81 -2.20
N PRO A 82 5.21 11.73 -1.24
CA PRO A 82 4.57 11.39 0.03
C PRO A 82 3.09 11.08 -0.15
N LEU A 83 2.61 10.08 0.59
CA LEU A 83 1.18 9.91 0.82
C LEU A 83 0.72 10.75 2.02
N ARG A 84 -0.40 11.45 1.89
CA ARG A 84 -1.07 12.13 3.02
C ARG A 84 -1.58 11.16 4.10
N GLN A 85 -1.64 9.87 3.79
CA GLN A 85 -2.21 8.83 4.64
C GLN A 85 -1.13 7.84 5.03
N LEU A 86 -1.26 7.27 6.22
CA LEU A 86 -0.37 6.24 6.72
C LEU A 86 -0.37 5.01 5.82
N ILE A 87 0.81 4.49 5.50
CA ILE A 87 0.97 3.29 4.68
C ILE A 87 0.73 2.06 5.58
N PRO A 88 0.12 0.97 5.11
CA PRO A 88 0.04 -0.25 5.91
C PRO A 88 1.47 -0.76 6.23
N PRO A 89 1.78 -1.11 7.49
CA PRO A 89 3.14 -1.44 7.91
C PRO A 89 3.77 -2.55 7.06
N GLN A 90 2.95 -3.50 6.59
CA GLN A 90 3.38 -4.63 5.76
C GLN A 90 4.11 -4.23 4.46
N TYR A 91 3.83 -3.05 3.90
CA TYR A 91 4.54 -2.58 2.71
C TYR A 91 5.90 -1.96 3.05
N LEU A 92 6.06 -1.44 4.27
CA LEU A 92 7.29 -0.80 4.74
C LEU A 92 8.26 -1.81 5.38
N GLU A 93 7.75 -2.92 5.91
CA GLU A 93 8.54 -4.00 6.55
C GLU A 93 9.66 -4.57 5.68
N HIS A 94 9.53 -4.45 4.35
CA HIS A 94 10.42 -5.05 3.37
C HIS A 94 11.03 -4.02 2.40
N SER A 95 10.73 -2.72 2.56
CA SER A 95 11.25 -1.68 1.66
C SER A 95 12.72 -1.42 1.97
N THR A 96 13.59 -1.64 0.99
CA THR A 96 15.05 -1.42 1.12
C THR A 96 15.47 -0.03 0.68
N VAL A 97 14.62 0.65 -0.08
CA VAL A 97 14.93 1.95 -0.65
C VAL A 97 15.24 2.99 0.42
N GLU A 98 16.34 3.71 0.21
CA GLU A 98 16.73 4.82 1.08
C GLU A 98 15.89 6.05 0.78
N TRP A 99 15.63 6.39 -0.49
CA TRP A 99 14.90 7.59 -0.93
C TRP A 99 13.36 7.55 -0.71
N LEU A 100 12.88 6.89 0.34
CA LEU A 100 11.51 7.11 0.83
C LEU A 100 11.37 8.52 1.42
N HIS A 101 10.15 9.04 1.43
CA HIS A 101 9.84 10.30 2.12
C HIS A 101 10.05 10.19 3.64
N GLU A 102 10.48 11.26 4.31
CA GLU A 102 10.82 11.29 5.75
C GLU A 102 9.74 10.71 6.67
N ASN A 103 8.48 11.13 6.47
CA ASN A 103 7.33 10.58 7.20
C ASN A 103 7.18 9.05 7.05
N GLU A 104 7.56 8.49 5.90
CA GLU A 104 7.47 7.06 5.64
C GLU A 104 8.70 6.31 6.15
N ARG A 105 9.88 6.96 6.15
CA ARG A 105 11.10 6.43 6.79
C ARG A 105 10.91 6.31 8.30
N THR A 106 10.43 7.38 8.94
CA THR A 106 10.10 7.37 10.39
C THR A 106 9.02 6.33 10.69
N GLN A 107 8.06 6.13 9.78
CA GLN A 107 7.08 5.06 9.92
C GLN A 107 7.72 3.66 9.80
N ARG A 108 8.64 3.46 8.85
CA ARG A 108 9.39 2.20 8.68
C ARG A 108 10.19 1.86 9.93
N GLU A 109 10.90 2.84 10.51
CA GLU A 109 11.67 2.68 11.75
C GLU A 109 10.82 2.24 12.94
N ARG A 110 9.56 2.72 13.02
CA ARG A 110 8.61 2.29 14.05
C ARG A 110 8.07 0.88 13.80
N THR A 111 8.16 0.39 12.57
CA THR A 111 7.60 -0.90 12.17
C THR A 111 8.55 -2.03 12.57
N ARG A 112 8.01 -3.12 13.12
CA ARG A 112 8.83 -4.25 13.55
C ARG A 112 9.38 -4.99 12.33
N VAL A 113 10.66 -5.35 12.38
CA VAL A 113 11.29 -6.17 11.35
C VAL A 113 10.60 -7.53 11.28
N HIS A 114 10.21 -7.92 10.06
CA HIS A 114 9.58 -9.20 9.81
C HIS A 114 10.61 -10.34 9.96
N ARG A 115 10.16 -11.53 10.36
CA ARG A 115 11.02 -12.72 10.33
C ARG A 115 11.01 -13.31 8.92
N LYS A 116 12.18 -13.70 8.42
CA LYS A 116 12.32 -14.44 7.16
C LYS A 116 11.53 -15.75 7.22
N ILE A 117 10.62 -15.94 6.26
CA ILE A 117 9.79 -17.14 6.14
C ILE A 117 10.16 -17.80 4.81
N VAL A 118 10.58 -19.06 4.87
CA VAL A 118 10.96 -19.84 3.69
C VAL A 118 9.94 -20.96 3.50
N GLY A 119 9.57 -21.23 2.25
CA GLY A 119 8.64 -22.30 1.92
C GLY A 119 8.90 -22.92 0.55
N VAL A 120 8.34 -24.10 0.35
CA VAL A 120 8.43 -24.85 -0.92
C VAL A 120 7.09 -24.76 -1.64
N VAL A 121 7.12 -24.46 -2.93
CA VAL A 121 5.93 -24.38 -3.78
C VAL A 121 5.39 -25.80 -4.05
N VAL A 122 4.13 -26.04 -3.66
CA VAL A 122 3.47 -27.35 -3.80
C VAL A 122 2.51 -27.41 -4.98
N SER A 123 1.81 -26.32 -5.28
CA SER A 123 0.90 -26.26 -6.44
C SER A 123 0.86 -24.88 -7.06
N THR A 124 1.05 -24.82 -8.39
CA THR A 124 0.97 -23.63 -9.24
C THR A 124 -0.10 -23.84 -10.33
N GLY A 125 -0.48 -22.78 -11.05
CA GLY A 125 -1.38 -22.85 -12.22
C GLY A 125 -2.87 -23.11 -11.95
N LYS A 126 -3.25 -23.50 -10.73
CA LYS A 126 -4.67 -23.74 -10.36
C LYS A 126 -5.46 -22.45 -10.11
N MET A 127 -4.77 -21.38 -9.71
CA MET A 127 -5.36 -20.08 -9.43
C MET A 127 -4.48 -19.01 -10.09
N ALA A 128 -5.11 -17.99 -10.67
CA ALA A 128 -4.36 -16.88 -11.25
C ALA A 128 -3.60 -16.12 -10.15
N LYS A 129 -2.31 -15.83 -10.40
CA LYS A 129 -1.46 -15.01 -9.53
C LYS A 129 -1.36 -15.49 -8.10
N THR A 130 -1.62 -16.78 -7.86
CA THR A 130 -1.67 -17.35 -6.52
C THR A 130 -1.17 -18.78 -6.54
N VAL A 131 -0.20 -19.06 -5.66
CA VAL A 131 0.41 -20.38 -5.51
C VAL A 131 0.17 -20.93 -4.11
N LYS A 132 0.19 -22.26 -3.97
CA LYS A 132 0.13 -22.94 -2.66
C LYS A 132 1.55 -23.29 -2.24
N VAL A 133 1.94 -22.81 -1.07
CA VAL A 133 3.30 -22.94 -0.53
C VAL A 133 3.25 -23.64 0.80
N ARG A 134 4.16 -24.59 1.02
CA ARG A 134 4.31 -25.31 2.27
C ARG A 134 5.46 -24.70 3.06
N VAL A 135 5.14 -24.21 4.24
CA VAL A 135 6.12 -23.68 5.19
C VAL A 135 6.40 -24.76 6.23
N PRO A 136 7.67 -25.16 6.42
CA PRO A 136 8.04 -26.10 7.46
C PRO A 136 7.87 -25.46 8.83
N GLY A 137 7.28 -26.21 9.75
CA GLY A 137 7.17 -25.86 11.16
C GLY A 137 7.50 -27.06 12.03
N GLN A 138 7.60 -26.83 13.33
CA GLN A 138 7.82 -27.88 14.31
C GLN A 138 6.80 -27.74 15.44
N ARG A 139 6.19 -28.86 15.85
CA ARG A 139 5.32 -28.93 17.02
C ARG A 139 6.00 -29.74 18.12
N TRP A 140 6.02 -29.20 19.34
CA TRP A 140 6.48 -29.93 20.52
C TRP A 140 5.37 -30.83 21.04
N GLU A 141 5.63 -32.13 21.17
CA GLU A 141 4.71 -33.06 21.80
C GLU A 141 5.15 -33.34 23.23
N ALA A 142 4.45 -32.76 24.22
CA ALA A 142 4.87 -32.79 25.62
C ALA A 142 4.91 -34.21 26.21
N LYS A 143 4.03 -35.10 25.74
CA LYS A 143 3.98 -36.49 26.21
C LYS A 143 5.21 -37.31 25.82
N ILE A 144 5.77 -37.03 24.64
CA ILE A 144 6.94 -37.73 24.11
C ILE A 144 8.23 -36.98 24.43
N GLY A 145 8.14 -35.65 24.64
CA GLY A 145 9.30 -34.80 24.84
C GLY A 145 10.13 -34.60 23.58
N LYS A 146 9.48 -34.53 22.40
CA LYS A 146 10.16 -34.40 21.10
C LYS A 146 9.44 -33.42 20.17
N TYR A 147 10.22 -32.75 19.32
CA TYR A 147 9.72 -31.96 18.20
C TYR A 147 9.38 -32.84 17.01
N PHE A 148 8.17 -32.69 16.48
CA PHE A 148 7.71 -33.30 15.23
C PHE A 148 7.59 -32.26 14.14
N ALA A 149 7.89 -32.65 12.90
CA ALA A 149 7.69 -31.79 11.74
C ALA A 149 6.19 -31.54 11.53
N ASP A 150 5.78 -30.28 11.53
CA ASP A 150 4.40 -29.85 11.30
C ASP A 150 4.40 -28.78 10.22
N HIS A 151 3.87 -29.12 9.05
CA HIS A 151 3.93 -28.25 7.88
C HIS A 151 2.62 -27.49 7.72
N THR A 152 2.71 -26.19 7.50
CA THR A 152 1.53 -25.36 7.23
C THR A 152 1.48 -24.96 5.76
N ASN A 153 0.29 -25.01 5.18
CA ASN A 153 0.08 -24.60 3.79
C ASN A 153 -0.48 -23.18 3.76
N HIS A 154 0.14 -22.30 2.99
CA HIS A 154 -0.31 -20.94 2.77
C HIS A 154 -0.62 -20.69 1.30
N LEU A 155 -1.61 -19.82 1.06
CA LEU A 155 -1.82 -19.23 -0.25
C LEU A 155 -0.97 -17.96 -0.35
N VAL A 156 -0.19 -17.86 -1.42
CA VAL A 156 0.80 -16.80 -1.63
C VAL A 156 0.52 -16.13 -2.96
N HIS A 157 0.53 -14.79 -2.97
CA HIS A 157 0.35 -14.02 -4.20
C HIS A 157 1.66 -13.96 -5.00
N ASP A 158 1.59 -14.32 -6.27
CA ASP A 158 2.64 -14.17 -7.27
C ASP A 158 2.14 -13.24 -8.38
N PRO A 159 2.54 -11.95 -8.43
CA PRO A 159 1.96 -10.99 -9.37
C PRO A 159 2.15 -11.32 -10.85
N ASN A 160 3.24 -12.01 -11.19
CA ASN A 160 3.73 -12.23 -12.56
C ASN A 160 3.69 -13.72 -12.96
N ASP A 161 3.14 -14.60 -12.12
CA ASP A 161 3.06 -16.05 -12.38
C ASP A 161 4.43 -16.66 -12.77
N SER A 162 5.45 -16.33 -11.99
CA SER A 162 6.86 -16.68 -12.21
C SER A 162 7.27 -18.04 -11.63
N LEU A 163 6.48 -18.56 -10.70
CA LEU A 163 6.85 -19.73 -9.91
C LEU A 163 6.41 -21.06 -10.53
N VAL A 164 7.26 -22.07 -10.34
CA VAL A 164 7.06 -23.46 -10.76
C VAL A 164 6.94 -24.37 -9.53
N LEU A 165 6.36 -25.55 -9.72
CA LEU A 165 6.27 -26.58 -8.69
C LEU A 165 7.68 -26.97 -8.20
N GLY A 166 7.87 -27.03 -6.89
CA GLY A 166 9.15 -27.44 -6.27
C GLY A 166 10.11 -26.30 -5.97
N ASP A 167 9.85 -25.07 -6.43
CA ASP A 167 10.68 -23.90 -6.11
C ASP A 167 10.73 -23.63 -4.60
N VAL A 168 11.90 -23.18 -4.12
CA VAL A 168 12.10 -22.71 -2.74
C VAL A 168 12.10 -21.19 -2.75
N ILE A 169 11.18 -20.59 -1.99
CA ILE A 169 10.94 -19.14 -2.01
C ILE A 169 10.96 -18.53 -0.61
N GLU A 170 11.34 -17.26 -0.57
CA GLU A 170 11.12 -16.39 0.58
C GLU A 170 9.75 -15.73 0.50
N LEU A 171 9.05 -15.68 1.64
CA LEU A 171 7.70 -15.13 1.77
C LEU A 171 7.71 -13.85 2.59
N HIS A 172 7.05 -12.83 2.05
CA HIS A 172 6.78 -11.56 2.74
C HIS A 172 5.34 -11.55 3.27
N ARG A 173 5.12 -10.99 4.46
CA ARG A 173 3.78 -10.89 5.06
C ARG A 173 3.06 -9.70 4.46
N LEU A 174 2.17 -9.93 3.50
CA LEU A 174 1.37 -8.87 2.92
C LEU A 174 -0.03 -9.37 2.57
N ARG A 175 -1.04 -8.71 3.14
CA ARG A 175 -2.44 -9.08 2.95
C ARG A 175 -2.96 -8.53 1.62
N VAL A 176 -3.04 -9.42 0.62
CA VAL A 176 -3.60 -9.10 -0.70
C VAL A 176 -5.10 -9.36 -0.76
N SER A 177 -5.55 -10.46 -0.12
CA SER A 177 -6.97 -10.85 -0.11
C SER A 177 -7.42 -11.32 1.28
N LYS A 178 -8.62 -11.91 1.37
CA LYS A 178 -9.12 -12.48 2.63
C LYS A 178 -8.30 -13.70 3.06
N ALA A 179 -7.89 -14.54 2.11
CA ALA A 179 -7.17 -15.80 2.38
C ALA A 179 -5.67 -15.71 2.04
N VAL A 180 -5.27 -14.75 1.20
CA VAL A 180 -3.87 -14.57 0.77
C VAL A 180 -3.22 -13.50 1.64
N HIS A 181 -2.40 -13.97 2.57
CA HIS A 181 -1.69 -13.16 3.58
C HIS A 181 -0.19 -13.05 3.34
N HIS A 182 0.32 -13.72 2.30
CA HIS A 182 1.73 -13.75 1.97
C HIS A 182 1.91 -13.41 0.49
N VAL A 183 3.07 -12.85 0.17
CA VAL A 183 3.50 -12.50 -1.18
C VAL A 183 4.91 -13.04 -1.38
N VAL A 184 5.24 -13.40 -2.61
CA VAL A 184 6.59 -13.85 -2.97
C VAL A 184 7.58 -12.70 -2.75
N GLY A 185 8.61 -12.94 -1.95
CA GLY A 185 9.72 -12.01 -1.72
C GLY A 185 10.79 -12.19 -2.77
N GLU A 186 11.49 -13.32 -2.69
CA GLU A 186 12.62 -13.70 -3.54
C GLU A 186 12.58 -15.20 -3.83
N LEU A 187 13.10 -15.61 -4.98
CA LEU A 187 13.32 -17.01 -5.31
C LEU A 187 14.70 -17.43 -4.81
N ILE A 188 14.74 -18.31 -3.80
CA ILE A 188 16.00 -18.78 -3.19
C ILE A 188 16.63 -19.87 -4.04
N THR A 189 15.82 -20.82 -4.51
CA THR A 189 16.31 -21.93 -5.34
C THR A 189 15.27 -22.27 -6.40
N PRO A 190 15.56 -22.02 -7.69
CA PRO A 190 14.69 -22.44 -8.78
C PRO A 190 14.73 -23.96 -8.96
N PHE A 191 13.60 -24.57 -9.27
CA PHE A 191 13.48 -25.96 -9.65
C PHE A 191 13.21 -26.09 -11.16
N GLY A 192 14.04 -26.84 -11.88
CA GLY A 192 13.91 -27.05 -13.32
C GLY A 192 14.34 -25.82 -14.13
N VAL A 193 13.38 -24.99 -14.55
CA VAL A 193 13.61 -23.85 -15.45
C VAL A 193 14.46 -22.77 -14.74
N PRO A 194 15.52 -22.21 -15.34
CA PRO A 194 16.33 -21.16 -14.70
C PRO A 194 15.55 -19.84 -14.56
N LEU A 195 16.05 -18.93 -13.71
CA LEU A 195 15.41 -17.64 -13.44
C LEU A 195 15.35 -16.73 -14.70
N SER A 196 16.29 -16.89 -15.63
CA SER A 196 16.39 -16.09 -16.86
C SER A 196 15.23 -16.27 -17.83
N GLU A 197 14.63 -17.46 -17.88
CA GLU A 197 13.52 -17.77 -18.80
C GLU A 197 12.15 -17.39 -18.21
N ARG A 198 12.11 -17.02 -16.93
CA ARG A 198 10.88 -16.75 -16.18
C ARG A 198 10.61 -15.25 -16.11
N PRO A 199 9.34 -14.84 -15.97
CA PRO A 199 9.04 -13.44 -15.70
C PRO A 199 9.62 -13.02 -14.34
N ALA A 200 10.22 -11.83 -14.29
CA ALA A 200 10.86 -11.32 -13.07
C ALA A 200 9.85 -11.12 -11.92
N ILE A 201 10.26 -11.47 -10.69
CA ILE A 201 9.45 -11.25 -9.48
C ILE A 201 9.54 -9.76 -9.09
N PRO A 202 8.42 -9.04 -8.91
CA PRO A 202 8.47 -7.64 -8.49
C PRO A 202 9.09 -7.49 -7.11
N THR A 203 10.01 -6.55 -6.93
CA THR A 203 10.65 -6.29 -5.64
C THR A 203 9.66 -5.71 -4.61
N ALA A 204 10.05 -5.66 -3.33
CA ALA A 204 9.22 -5.06 -2.29
C ALA A 204 8.92 -3.57 -2.57
N ASP A 205 9.92 -2.86 -3.10
CA ASP A 205 9.85 -1.46 -3.44
C ASP A 205 8.96 -1.22 -4.68
N ASP A 206 9.04 -2.09 -5.69
CA ASP A 206 8.11 -2.06 -6.83
C ASP A 206 6.66 -2.25 -6.39
N ARG A 207 6.41 -3.15 -5.44
CA ARG A 207 5.07 -3.38 -4.89
C ARG A 207 4.58 -2.17 -4.10
N LEU A 208 5.44 -1.52 -3.33
CA LEU A 208 5.12 -0.28 -2.61
C LEU A 208 4.83 0.85 -3.61
N ALA A 209 5.61 1.00 -4.67
CA ALA A 209 5.35 1.97 -5.73
C ALA A 209 4.03 1.68 -6.46
N ALA A 210 3.73 0.42 -6.77
CA ALA A 210 2.44 0.02 -7.36
C ALA A 210 1.26 0.33 -6.43
N TYR A 211 1.43 0.12 -5.11
CA TYR A 211 0.45 0.51 -4.10
C TYR A 211 0.24 2.03 -4.09
N LYS A 212 1.33 2.81 -4.06
CA LYS A 212 1.29 4.28 -4.11
C LYS A 212 0.63 4.79 -5.39
N LYS A 213 0.98 4.26 -6.56
CA LYS A 213 0.37 4.61 -7.85
C LYS A 213 -1.15 4.45 -7.81
N LYS A 214 -1.64 3.30 -7.32
CA LYS A 214 -3.08 3.04 -7.13
C LYS A 214 -3.71 4.01 -6.14
N ARG A 215 -3.03 4.34 -5.04
CA ARG A 215 -3.53 5.33 -4.06
C ARG A 215 -3.58 6.75 -4.60
N PHE A 216 -2.55 7.22 -5.29
CA PHE A 216 -2.55 8.54 -5.91
C PHE A 216 -3.64 8.65 -6.96
N ALA A 217 -3.79 7.66 -7.84
CA ALA A 217 -4.90 7.63 -8.80
C ALA A 217 -6.28 7.65 -8.11
N LYS A 218 -6.43 7.01 -6.95
CA LYS A 218 -7.66 7.09 -6.16
C LYS A 218 -7.88 8.47 -5.54
N LEU A 219 -6.83 9.08 -4.99
CA LEU A 219 -6.90 10.39 -4.35
C LEU A 219 -7.16 11.50 -5.38
N GLY A 220 -6.46 11.49 -6.53
CA GLY A 220 -6.72 12.43 -7.63
C GLY A 220 -8.16 12.34 -8.13
N ARG A 221 -8.70 11.12 -8.32
CA ARG A 221 -10.13 10.94 -8.64
C ARG A 221 -11.08 11.39 -7.53
N ARG A 222 -10.63 11.52 -6.29
CA ARG A 222 -11.46 12.04 -5.18
C ARG A 222 -11.39 13.56 -5.12
N GLU A 223 -10.23 14.14 -5.39
CA GLU A 223 -10.00 15.58 -5.45
C GLU A 223 -10.75 16.18 -6.64
N LEU A 224 -10.62 15.60 -7.84
CA LEU A 224 -11.40 16.02 -9.01
C LEU A 224 -12.92 15.97 -8.76
N ARG A 225 -13.42 14.96 -8.04
CA ARG A 225 -14.84 14.90 -7.65
C ARG A 225 -15.24 15.97 -6.62
N ARG A 226 -14.31 16.40 -5.76
CA ARG A 226 -14.56 17.47 -4.79
C ARG A 226 -14.55 18.83 -5.46
N GLU A 227 -13.63 19.07 -6.37
CA GLU A 227 -13.53 20.28 -7.21
C GLU A 227 -14.75 20.41 -8.13
N ALA A 228 -15.11 19.34 -8.83
CA ALA A 228 -16.35 19.30 -9.60
C ALA A 228 -17.58 19.64 -8.75
N ALA A 229 -17.68 19.09 -7.52
CA ALA A 229 -18.79 19.41 -6.61
C ALA A 229 -18.82 20.89 -6.16
N LYS A 230 -17.71 21.62 -6.26
CA LYS A 230 -17.65 23.07 -6.02
C LYS A 230 -18.04 23.89 -7.25
N GLY A 231 -18.21 23.27 -8.42
CA GLY A 231 -18.55 23.96 -9.68
C GLY A 231 -17.39 24.09 -10.67
N ASP A 232 -16.21 23.52 -10.40
CA ASP A 232 -15.05 23.67 -11.28
C ASP A 232 -15.25 22.96 -12.63
N VAL A 233 -15.42 23.73 -13.71
CA VAL A 233 -15.71 23.24 -15.07
C VAL A 233 -14.57 22.36 -15.62
N GLU A 234 -13.31 22.71 -15.35
CA GLU A 234 -12.16 21.90 -15.77
C GLU A 234 -12.13 20.52 -15.10
N ALA A 235 -12.49 20.45 -13.82
CA ALA A 235 -12.51 19.20 -13.07
C ALA A 235 -13.59 18.27 -13.62
N LEU A 236 -14.74 18.82 -14.01
CA LEU A 236 -15.81 18.11 -14.71
C LEU A 236 -15.33 17.58 -16.07
N ALA A 237 -14.63 18.39 -16.87
CA ALA A 237 -14.07 17.97 -18.15
C ALA A 237 -13.05 16.82 -17.98
N LYS A 238 -12.16 16.92 -16.99
CA LYS A 238 -11.18 15.87 -16.65
C LYS A 238 -11.88 14.57 -16.21
N LEU A 239 -12.96 14.65 -15.42
CA LEU A 239 -13.74 13.47 -15.01
C LEU A 239 -14.52 12.83 -16.18
N LYS A 240 -15.05 13.65 -17.10
CA LYS A 240 -15.69 13.19 -18.33
C LYS A 240 -14.69 12.49 -19.25
N ALA A 241 -13.50 13.05 -19.44
CA ALA A 241 -12.42 12.44 -20.22
C ALA A 241 -11.95 11.10 -19.63
N MET A 242 -11.95 10.95 -18.30
CA MET A 242 -11.65 9.68 -17.64
C MET A 242 -12.83 8.67 -17.68
N GLY A 243 -13.98 9.02 -18.26
CA GLY A 243 -15.16 8.16 -18.34
C GLY A 243 -15.83 7.88 -17.00
N LEU A 244 -15.62 8.74 -15.99
CA LEU A 244 -16.13 8.52 -14.62
C LEU A 244 -17.49 9.16 -14.36
N VAL A 245 -17.91 10.08 -15.21
CA VAL A 245 -19.22 10.73 -15.18
C VAL A 245 -19.88 10.37 -16.50
N GLU A 246 -20.87 9.48 -16.44
CA GLU A 246 -21.74 9.24 -17.58
C GLU A 246 -22.61 10.50 -17.74
N THR A 247 -22.51 11.15 -18.89
CA THR A 247 -23.50 12.15 -19.29
C THR A 247 -24.84 11.46 -19.37
N GLY A 248 -25.84 11.97 -18.66
CA GLY A 248 -27.21 11.49 -18.70
C GLY A 248 -27.80 11.64 -20.10
N THR A 249 -27.52 10.70 -20.98
CA THR A 249 -28.36 10.36 -22.14
C THR A 249 -28.71 8.89 -21.98
N GLY A 250 -29.72 8.66 -21.14
CA GLY A 250 -30.27 7.35 -20.90
C GLY A 250 -30.85 6.75 -22.17
N LYS A 251 -30.05 5.99 -22.93
CA LYS A 251 -30.56 4.82 -23.63
C LYS A 251 -30.35 3.65 -22.68
N LYS A 252 -31.45 3.21 -22.04
CA LYS A 252 -31.53 1.92 -21.32
C LYS A 252 -31.29 0.79 -22.33
N GLY A 253 -30.03 0.55 -22.67
CA GLY A 253 -29.59 -0.64 -23.37
C GLY A 253 -29.46 -1.77 -22.37
N GLY A 254 -30.50 -2.60 -22.27
CA GLY A 254 -30.40 -3.87 -21.57
C GLY A 254 -29.30 -4.72 -22.20
N GLY A 255 -28.12 -4.75 -21.59
CA GLY A 255 -27.07 -5.71 -21.87
C GLY A 255 -27.49 -7.10 -21.38
N LYS A 256 -28.37 -7.74 -22.15
CA LYS A 256 -28.54 -9.20 -22.15
C LYS A 256 -27.18 -9.83 -22.46
N GLY A 257 -26.86 -10.87 -21.72
CA GLY A 257 -25.62 -11.61 -21.85
C GLY A 257 -25.36 -12.16 -23.25
N ALA A 258 -24.09 -12.22 -23.61
CA ALA A 258 -23.61 -13.14 -24.62
C ALA A 258 -23.73 -14.56 -24.04
N ALA A 259 -24.85 -15.19 -24.34
CA ALA A 259 -25.02 -16.62 -24.32
C ALA A 259 -24.34 -17.20 -25.56
N LEU A 260 -23.22 -17.91 -25.36
CA LEU A 260 -22.79 -18.98 -26.26
C LEU A 260 -22.31 -20.13 -25.37
N GLY A 261 -23.23 -21.08 -25.13
CA GLY A 261 -23.02 -22.26 -24.31
C GLY A 261 -24.35 -23.01 -24.20
N GLN A 262 -24.49 -24.03 -25.03
CA GLN A 262 -25.74 -24.75 -25.33
C GLN A 262 -26.44 -25.26 -24.06
N LYS A 263 -27.75 -24.99 -23.97
CA LYS A 263 -28.65 -25.62 -23.00
C LYS A 263 -28.79 -27.08 -23.37
N GLY A 264 -28.40 -27.97 -22.45
CA GLY A 264 -28.56 -29.40 -22.69
C GLY A 264 -28.23 -30.34 -21.53
N GLN A 265 -28.25 -29.92 -20.26
CA GLN A 265 -28.20 -30.88 -19.15
C GLN A 265 -29.10 -30.43 -17.99
N LYS A 266 -30.13 -31.24 -17.72
CA LYS A 266 -30.93 -31.21 -16.49
C LYS A 266 -30.02 -31.66 -15.34
N ALA A 267 -29.58 -30.73 -14.49
CA ALA A 267 -28.95 -31.07 -13.22
C ALA A 267 -30.00 -31.02 -12.09
N GLY A 268 -29.98 -32.06 -11.26
CA GLY A 268 -31.03 -32.42 -10.31
C GLY A 268 -31.26 -31.43 -9.16
N LYS A 269 -32.49 -31.50 -8.62
CA LYS A 269 -32.90 -30.91 -7.35
C LYS A 269 -31.92 -31.34 -6.25
N GLY A 270 -31.23 -30.37 -5.64
CA GLY A 270 -30.55 -30.56 -4.36
C GLY A 270 -29.05 -30.29 -4.33
N VAL A 271 -28.62 -29.05 -4.59
CA VAL A 271 -27.35 -28.53 -4.07
C VAL A 271 -27.56 -27.08 -3.65
N LEU A 272 -27.25 -26.80 -2.37
CA LEU A 272 -27.34 -25.48 -1.75
C LEU A 272 -26.54 -24.45 -2.55
N ALA A 273 -27.23 -23.41 -3.00
CA ALA A 273 -26.64 -22.29 -3.71
C ALA A 273 -25.75 -21.47 -2.77
N GLY A 274 -24.45 -21.73 -2.80
CA GLY A 274 -23.42 -20.85 -2.26
C GLY A 274 -23.52 -19.47 -2.91
N GLY A 275 -23.64 -18.44 -2.09
CA GLY A 275 -23.91 -17.07 -2.50
C GLY A 275 -22.94 -16.54 -3.54
N LYS A 276 -23.46 -16.28 -4.75
CA LYS A 276 -22.83 -15.39 -5.71
C LYS A 276 -22.84 -13.98 -5.12
N LYS A 277 -21.71 -13.54 -4.55
CA LYS A 277 -21.45 -12.11 -4.41
C LYS A 277 -21.23 -11.57 -5.81
N SER A 278 -22.30 -11.10 -6.42
CA SER A 278 -22.23 -10.24 -7.59
C SER A 278 -21.34 -9.04 -7.25
N ASP A 279 -20.36 -8.72 -8.10
CA ASP A 279 -19.61 -7.45 -8.09
C ASP A 279 -20.51 -6.24 -8.44
N VAL A 280 -21.76 -6.27 -7.99
CA VAL A 280 -22.72 -5.19 -8.12
C VAL A 280 -22.39 -4.21 -6.99
N PRO A 281 -22.01 -2.96 -7.33
CA PRO A 281 -21.77 -1.93 -6.33
C PRO A 281 -22.98 -1.80 -5.41
N ALA A 282 -22.74 -1.60 -4.10
CA ALA A 282 -23.81 -1.49 -3.12
C ALA A 282 -24.91 -0.53 -3.62
N PRO A 283 -26.21 -0.88 -3.49
CA PRO A 283 -27.30 -0.23 -4.22
C PRO A 283 -27.45 1.28 -4.00
N GLY A 284 -26.87 1.86 -2.93
CA GLY A 284 -26.86 3.32 -2.73
C GLY A 284 -25.61 4.08 -3.21
N SER A 285 -24.59 3.40 -3.74
CA SER A 285 -23.33 4.07 -4.13
C SER A 285 -23.43 4.81 -5.47
N LYS A 286 -24.15 4.23 -6.44
CA LYS A 286 -24.38 4.84 -7.75
C LYS A 286 -25.32 6.04 -7.68
N GLU A 287 -26.41 5.90 -6.93
CA GLU A 287 -27.37 7.00 -6.74
C GLU A 287 -26.72 8.21 -6.05
N LYS A 288 -25.89 7.98 -5.02
CA LYS A 288 -25.12 9.06 -4.39
C LYS A 288 -24.13 9.73 -5.34
N ALA A 289 -23.49 8.96 -6.23
CA ALA A 289 -22.61 9.52 -7.25
C ALA A 289 -23.37 10.38 -8.26
N HIS A 290 -24.57 9.93 -8.69
CA HIS A 290 -25.44 10.69 -9.59
C HIS A 290 -25.92 11.99 -8.94
N ARG A 291 -26.44 11.94 -7.70
CA ARG A 291 -26.87 13.14 -6.95
C ARG A 291 -25.72 14.14 -6.76
N MET A 292 -24.50 13.66 -6.56
CA MET A 292 -23.32 14.54 -6.47
C MET A 292 -22.95 15.16 -7.82
N ALA A 293 -23.14 14.45 -8.93
CA ALA A 293 -22.91 14.97 -10.28
C ALA A 293 -23.96 16.02 -10.66
N GLU A 294 -25.25 15.77 -10.40
CA GLU A 294 -26.31 16.75 -10.63
C GLU A 294 -26.10 18.02 -9.80
N LYS A 295 -25.71 17.87 -8.53
CA LYS A 295 -25.37 19.02 -7.68
C LYS A 295 -24.15 19.79 -8.19
N ALA A 296 -23.15 19.09 -8.71
CA ALA A 296 -21.98 19.72 -9.33
C ALA A 296 -22.36 20.54 -10.57
N GLU A 297 -23.22 20.01 -11.45
CA GLU A 297 -23.70 20.72 -12.63
C GLU A 297 -24.57 21.93 -12.24
N ALA A 298 -25.45 21.80 -11.25
CA ALA A 298 -26.23 22.91 -10.74
C ALA A 298 -25.36 24.04 -10.16
N ASN A 299 -24.35 23.69 -9.35
CA ASN A 299 -23.41 24.65 -8.79
C ASN A 299 -22.58 25.35 -9.89
N ALA A 300 -22.19 24.64 -10.95
CA ALA A 300 -21.47 25.23 -12.08
C ALA A 300 -22.34 26.25 -12.83
N LEU A 301 -23.61 25.92 -13.09
CA LEU A 301 -24.56 26.85 -13.71
C LEU A 301 -24.86 28.08 -12.84
N GLU A 302 -24.87 27.91 -11.52
CA GLU A 302 -25.03 29.02 -10.56
C GLU A 302 -23.79 29.93 -10.57
N ALA A 303 -22.59 29.36 -10.58
CA ALA A 303 -21.34 30.12 -10.69
C ALA A 303 -21.27 30.92 -11.99
N GLU A 304 -21.63 30.34 -13.14
CA GLU A 304 -21.70 31.05 -14.42
C GLU A 304 -22.73 32.21 -14.41
N LYS A 305 -23.82 32.08 -13.65
CA LYS A 305 -24.82 33.15 -13.51
C LYS A 305 -24.29 34.30 -12.67
N LEU A 306 -23.58 34.02 -11.57
CA LEU A 306 -22.97 35.05 -10.73
C LEU A 306 -21.89 35.82 -11.49
N GLU A 307 -21.02 35.12 -12.23
CA GLU A 307 -19.98 35.76 -13.05
C GLU A 307 -20.58 36.71 -14.11
N LYS A 308 -21.68 36.31 -14.76
CA LYS A 308 -22.42 37.18 -15.70
C LYS A 308 -23.06 38.38 -15.01
N ALA A 309 -23.56 38.22 -13.79
CA ALA A 309 -24.16 39.31 -13.02
C ALA A 309 -23.10 40.36 -12.62
N ASP A 310 -21.91 39.92 -12.20
CA ASP A 310 -20.80 40.81 -11.83
C ASP A 310 -20.33 41.62 -13.05
N LEU A 311 -20.20 41.00 -14.23
CA LEU A 311 -19.85 41.69 -15.47
C LEU A 311 -20.90 42.75 -15.88
N THR A 312 -22.18 42.48 -15.65
CA THR A 312 -23.22 43.49 -15.90
C THR A 312 -23.18 44.66 -14.92
N ALA A 313 -22.83 44.42 -13.65
CA ALA A 313 -22.71 45.49 -12.65
C ALA A 313 -21.55 46.45 -12.94
N ASP A 314 -20.41 45.93 -13.40
CA ASP A 314 -19.26 46.76 -13.81
C ASP A 314 -19.52 47.56 -15.09
N SER A 315 -20.34 47.03 -16.01
CA SER A 315 -20.76 47.79 -17.20
C SER A 315 -21.71 48.96 -16.87
N LEU A 316 -22.49 48.85 -15.80
CA LEU A 316 -23.41 49.91 -15.38
C LEU A 316 -22.70 51.01 -14.58
N SER A 317 -21.67 50.67 -13.78
CA SER A 317 -20.91 51.66 -12.98
C SER A 317 -20.00 52.57 -13.82
N SER A 318 -19.50 52.08 -14.96
CA SER A 318 -18.69 52.88 -15.89
C SER A 318 -19.51 53.94 -16.63
N THR A 319 -20.79 53.66 -16.94
CA THR A 319 -21.66 54.63 -17.65
C THR A 319 -22.17 55.79 -16.78
N THR A 320 -22.16 55.66 -15.45
CA THR A 320 -22.60 56.72 -14.53
C THR A 320 -21.52 57.78 -14.27
N THR A 321 -20.24 57.49 -14.52
CA THR A 321 -19.14 58.41 -14.24
C THR A 321 -18.91 59.44 -15.35
N GLU A 322 -19.33 59.18 -16.59
CA GLU A 322 -19.20 60.14 -17.70
C GLU A 322 -20.26 61.25 -17.70
N ARG A 323 -21.37 61.09 -16.98
CA ARG A 323 -22.48 62.06 -16.99
C ARG A 323 -22.36 63.19 -15.95
N GLY A 324 -21.24 63.25 -15.21
CA GLY A 324 -20.97 64.25 -14.17
C GLY A 324 -19.88 65.28 -14.49
N ARG A 325 -19.37 65.33 -15.73
CA ARG A 325 -18.24 66.20 -16.12
C ARG A 325 -18.59 67.24 -17.21
N GLU A 326 -19.86 67.57 -17.35
CA GLU A 326 -20.35 68.71 -18.14
C GLU A 326 -21.33 69.50 -17.27
N GLY A 327 -20.80 70.45 -16.51
CA GLY A 327 -21.53 71.35 -15.62
C GLY A 327 -20.61 72.37 -15.00
#